data_AF-D5Q4A7-F1
#
_entry.id   AF-D5Q4A7-F1
#
_cell.length_a   1.000
_cell.length_b   1.000
_cell.length_c   1.000
_cell.angle_alpha   90.00
_cell.angle_beta   90.00
_cell.angle_gamma   90.00
#
_symmetry.space_group_name_H-M   'P 1'
#
loop_
_entity.id
_entity.type
_entity.pdbx_description
1 polymer ?
#
loop_
_entity_poly.entity_id
_entity_poly.type
_entity_poly.pdbx_seq_one_letter_code
_entity_poly.pdbx_strand_id
1 'polypeptide(L)'
;MDSNTILSNILQEEVQYFYNCIRDYDEKRIIDIAMVDDVYAKVLEYDMCDVQKEAVMKAGAALNDSNGTVIFAPSRDKTTLVVLSKKVLPQKDLDEVHGTVLHELTHAHDYYDYADYLQISDYNTLFNSQYYNAFFLWTEFHARRIGYKRFIEYKFRKGWKQFKKHRYEFLEGINANFSIYSSKGRLYDLMQAAGRYYTFIELCSSHTENFKGDILDGNVEPDLLNILNEVYCFLAENREFKQFVNNIVIFDELLHKIDSMVSEQIEQV
;
A
#
# COMPACT_ATOMS: atom_id res chain seq x y z
N MET A 1 -16.32 21.01 16.02
CA MET A 1 -14.90 20.93 15.59
C MET A 1 -14.94 20.88 14.07
N ASP A 2 -14.28 21.79 13.37
CA ASP A 2 -14.28 21.78 11.90
C ASP A 2 -13.52 20.55 11.36
N SER A 3 -13.78 20.18 10.10
CA SER A 3 -13.17 19.02 9.45
C SER A 3 -11.64 19.07 9.45
N ASN A 4 -11.06 20.26 9.30
CA ASN A 4 -9.61 20.45 9.30
C ASN A 4 -8.98 20.14 10.66
N THR A 5 -9.62 20.55 11.75
CA THR A 5 -9.17 20.26 13.11
C THR A 5 -9.28 18.75 13.40
N ILE A 6 -10.36 18.10 12.96
CA ILE A 6 -10.52 16.64 13.09
C ILE A 6 -9.39 15.92 12.37
N LEU A 7 -9.14 16.27 11.11
CA LEU A 7 -8.10 15.63 10.31
C LEU A 7 -6.69 15.89 10.86
N SER A 8 -6.42 17.08 11.38
CA SER A 8 -5.14 17.39 12.05
C SER A 8 -4.94 16.54 13.31
N ASN A 9 -6.01 16.32 14.08
CA ASN A 9 -5.94 15.46 15.27
C ASN A 9 -5.69 14.00 14.88
N ILE A 10 -6.38 13.51 13.85
CA ILE A 10 -6.14 12.16 13.30
C ILE A 10 -4.68 12.02 12.87
N LEU A 11 -4.16 12.99 12.11
CA LEU A 11 -2.77 12.94 11.65
C LEU A 11 -1.79 12.84 12.83
N GLN A 12 -1.96 13.69 13.85
CA GLN A 12 -1.10 13.67 15.03
C GLN A 12 -1.20 12.34 15.80
N GLU A 13 -2.41 11.84 16.01
CA GLU A 13 -2.67 10.57 16.70
C GLU A 13 -2.02 9.39 15.96
N GLU A 14 -2.20 9.33 14.64
CA GLU A 14 -1.72 8.22 13.82
C GLU A 14 -0.21 8.25 13.60
N VAL A 15 0.40 9.43 13.49
CA VAL A 15 1.86 9.55 13.47
C VAL A 15 2.45 9.06 14.78
N GLN A 16 1.88 9.46 15.91
CA GLN A 16 2.34 9.00 17.22
C GLN A 16 2.16 7.48 17.39
N TYR A 17 1.02 6.94 16.95
CA TYR A 17 0.76 5.50 16.97
C TYR A 17 1.75 4.75 16.09
N PHE A 18 2.01 5.23 14.86
CA PHE A 18 2.89 4.58 13.91
C PHE A 18 4.29 4.33 14.49
N TYR A 19 4.91 5.38 15.03
CA TYR A 19 6.26 5.30 15.60
C TYR A 19 6.32 4.57 16.94
N ASN A 20 5.20 4.46 17.68
CA ASN A 20 5.18 3.77 18.97
C ASN A 20 4.77 2.28 18.88
N CYS A 21 4.04 1.88 17.84
CA CYS A 21 3.30 0.62 17.85
C CYS A 21 3.52 -0.27 16.62
N ILE A 22 3.97 0.26 15.48
CA ILE A 22 4.11 -0.56 14.26
C ILE A 22 5.42 -1.34 14.28
N ARG A 23 6.54 -0.65 14.40
CA ARG A 23 7.88 -1.22 14.60
C ARG A 23 8.87 -0.12 15.01
N ASP A 24 10.03 -0.53 15.49
CA ASP A 24 11.13 0.40 15.74
C ASP A 24 11.71 0.87 14.40
N TYR A 25 11.47 2.13 14.07
CA TYR A 25 12.00 2.78 12.87
C TYR A 25 13.28 3.55 13.17
N ASP A 26 14.17 3.67 12.18
CA ASP A 26 15.37 4.50 12.31
C ASP A 26 14.98 5.98 12.46
N GLU A 27 15.25 6.56 13.64
CA GLU A 27 15.01 7.96 13.98
C GLU A 27 15.77 8.94 13.06
N LYS A 28 16.78 8.48 12.32
CA LYS A 28 17.54 9.32 11.37
C LYS A 28 16.82 9.56 10.04
N ARG A 29 15.67 8.92 9.79
CA ARG A 29 14.88 9.15 8.57
C ARG A 29 14.31 10.55 8.59
N ILE A 30 14.56 11.30 7.51
CA ILE A 30 14.04 12.65 7.35
C ILE A 30 12.74 12.54 6.56
N ILE A 31 11.63 12.46 7.28
CA ILE A 31 10.28 12.37 6.72
C ILE A 31 9.45 13.54 7.25
N ASP A 32 8.97 14.37 6.33
CA ASP A 32 7.95 15.37 6.63
C ASP A 32 6.57 14.84 6.25
N ILE A 33 5.55 15.28 6.98
CA ILE A 33 4.19 14.77 6.88
C ILE A 33 3.24 15.96 6.86
N ALA A 34 2.51 16.11 5.75
CA ALA A 34 1.63 17.25 5.56
C ALA A 34 0.25 16.84 5.06
N MET A 35 -0.79 17.50 5.56
CA MET A 35 -2.13 17.43 4.97
C MET A 35 -2.50 18.79 4.39
N VAL A 36 -2.71 18.85 3.08
CA VAL A 36 -2.75 20.10 2.31
C VAL A 36 -3.94 20.17 1.36
N ASP A 37 -4.35 21.38 1.00
CA ASP A 37 -5.42 21.62 0.04
C ASP A 37 -4.95 21.39 -1.41
N ASP A 38 -3.68 21.68 -1.70
CA ASP A 38 -3.04 21.46 -2.99
C ASP A 38 -1.79 20.57 -2.83
N VAL A 39 -1.99 19.29 -3.08
CA VAL A 39 -0.94 18.25 -3.07
C VAL A 39 0.10 18.58 -4.14
N TYR A 40 -0.33 18.95 -5.35
CA TYR A 40 0.61 19.22 -6.44
C TYR A 40 1.53 20.39 -6.13
N ALA A 41 1.00 21.50 -5.61
CA ALA A 41 1.82 22.63 -5.20
C ALA A 41 2.80 22.23 -4.09
N LYS A 42 2.33 21.47 -3.09
CA LYS A 42 3.17 21.06 -1.95
C LYS A 42 4.33 20.16 -2.37
N VAL A 43 4.09 19.17 -3.25
CA VAL A 43 5.16 18.25 -3.68
C VAL A 43 6.28 18.98 -4.44
N LEU A 44 5.97 20.05 -5.17
CA LEU A 44 6.96 20.84 -5.91
C LEU A 44 7.90 21.66 -5.00
N GLU A 45 7.59 21.78 -3.70
CA GLU A 45 8.48 22.40 -2.71
C GLU A 45 9.64 21.49 -2.28
N TYR A 46 9.59 20.19 -2.62
CA TYR A 46 10.54 19.18 -2.15
C TYR A 46 11.43 18.68 -3.29
N ASP A 47 12.66 18.34 -2.93
CA ASP A 47 13.53 17.55 -3.79
C ASP A 47 12.94 16.14 -3.95
N MET A 48 12.98 15.60 -5.17
CA MET A 48 12.41 14.28 -5.47
C MET A 48 13.26 13.54 -6.52
N CYS A 49 13.16 12.21 -6.53
CA CYS A 49 13.80 11.39 -7.54
C CYS A 49 13.26 11.70 -8.95
N ASP A 50 14.09 11.57 -9.98
CA ASP A 50 13.77 11.94 -11.37
C ASP A 50 12.54 11.21 -11.89
N VAL A 51 12.43 9.90 -11.62
CA VAL A 51 11.26 9.08 -12.00
C VAL A 51 9.97 9.62 -11.38
N GLN A 52 10.01 10.03 -10.11
CA GLN A 52 8.85 10.60 -9.44
C GLN A 52 8.55 12.01 -9.95
N LYS A 53 9.58 12.80 -10.27
CA LYS A 53 9.42 14.13 -10.87
C LYS A 53 8.67 14.04 -12.19
N GLU A 54 9.04 13.12 -13.08
CA GLU A 54 8.33 12.91 -14.35
C GLU A 54 6.86 12.53 -14.11
N ALA A 55 6.60 11.61 -13.17
CA ALA A 55 5.25 11.20 -12.83
C ALA A 55 4.41 12.35 -12.24
N VAL A 56 5.00 13.16 -11.36
CA VAL A 56 4.35 14.33 -10.74
C VAL A 56 4.02 15.38 -11.79
N MET A 57 4.96 15.70 -12.68
CA MET A 57 4.74 16.67 -13.76
C MET A 57 3.67 16.21 -14.75
N LYS A 58 3.62 14.90 -15.04
CA LYS A 58 2.60 14.31 -15.91
C LYS A 58 1.21 14.34 -15.27
N ALA A 59 1.11 14.07 -13.97
CA ALA A 59 -0.15 14.07 -13.24
C ALA A 59 -0.69 15.49 -12.99
N GLY A 60 0.19 16.44 -12.69
CA GLY A 60 -0.18 17.83 -12.41
C GLY A 60 -1.23 17.92 -11.30
N ALA A 61 -2.26 18.77 -11.52
CA ALA A 61 -3.34 18.98 -10.56
C ALA A 61 -4.20 17.74 -10.27
N ALA A 62 -4.14 16.68 -11.09
CA ALA A 62 -4.85 15.43 -10.82
C ALA A 62 -4.31 14.73 -9.55
N LEU A 63 -3.10 15.06 -9.08
CA LEU A 63 -2.60 14.60 -7.78
C LEU A 63 -3.50 15.01 -6.61
N ASN A 64 -4.26 16.10 -6.75
CA ASN A 64 -5.19 16.56 -5.72
C ASN A 64 -6.37 15.60 -5.51
N ASP A 65 -6.61 14.68 -6.45
CA ASP A 65 -7.65 13.66 -6.38
C ASP A 65 -7.16 12.35 -5.73
N SER A 66 -5.89 12.29 -5.31
CA SER A 66 -5.36 11.19 -4.49
C SER A 66 -5.78 11.33 -3.02
N ASN A 67 -5.84 10.22 -2.29
CA ASN A 67 -6.00 10.26 -0.84
C ASN A 67 -4.71 10.79 -0.18
N GLY A 68 -3.59 10.30 -0.67
CA GLY A 68 -2.24 10.68 -0.30
C GLY A 68 -1.22 10.13 -1.29
N THR A 69 0.04 10.53 -1.11
CA THR A 69 1.18 10.01 -1.86
C THR A 69 2.47 10.24 -1.08
N VAL A 70 3.54 9.57 -1.50
CA VAL A 70 4.89 9.71 -0.98
C VAL A 70 5.83 10.23 -2.07
N ILE A 71 6.56 11.30 -1.75
CA ILE A 71 7.66 11.82 -2.56
C ILE A 71 8.96 11.44 -1.89
N PHE A 72 9.66 10.47 -2.47
CA PHE A 72 10.90 9.96 -1.93
C PHE A 72 12.05 10.89 -2.29
N ALA A 73 12.81 11.26 -1.26
CA ALA A 73 13.97 12.12 -1.40
C ALA A 73 14.99 11.53 -2.38
N PRO A 74 15.79 12.34 -3.09
CA PRO A 74 16.84 11.82 -3.98
C PRO A 74 18.08 11.30 -3.22
N SER A 75 18.20 11.58 -1.92
CA SER A 75 19.31 11.13 -1.08
C SER A 75 18.93 11.19 0.41
N ARG A 76 19.74 10.55 1.27
CA ARG A 76 19.49 10.41 2.71
C ARG A 76 19.47 11.73 3.50
N ASP A 77 20.20 12.74 3.03
CA ASP A 77 20.29 14.07 3.65
C ASP A 77 19.14 15.01 3.26
N LYS A 78 18.25 14.55 2.37
CA LYS A 78 17.08 15.28 1.90
C LYS A 78 15.80 14.75 2.53
N THR A 79 14.75 15.57 2.46
CA THR A 79 13.47 15.27 3.11
C THR A 79 12.55 14.48 2.20
N THR A 80 12.12 13.30 2.64
CA THR A 80 11.00 12.58 2.04
C THR A 80 9.69 13.21 2.52
N LEU A 81 8.70 13.35 1.64
CA LEU A 81 7.41 13.91 1.98
C LEU A 81 6.33 12.83 1.91
N VAL A 82 5.57 12.68 3.00
CA VAL A 82 4.25 12.05 3.00
C VAL A 82 3.21 13.15 2.94
N VAL A 83 2.39 13.17 1.89
CA VAL A 83 1.39 14.22 1.69
C VAL A 83 -0.01 13.64 1.52
N LEU A 84 -0.98 14.24 2.20
CA LEU A 84 -2.37 13.80 2.29
C LEU A 84 -3.30 14.92 1.80
N SER A 85 -4.35 14.56 1.05
CA SER A 85 -5.25 15.53 0.42
C SER A 85 -6.40 15.97 1.33
N LYS A 86 -6.45 17.26 1.67
CA LYS A 86 -7.63 17.87 2.32
C LYS A 86 -8.83 18.00 1.38
N LYS A 87 -8.64 17.84 0.07
CA LYS A 87 -9.75 17.81 -0.89
C LYS A 87 -10.52 16.49 -0.80
N VAL A 88 -9.80 15.37 -0.67
CA VAL A 88 -10.38 14.02 -0.77
C VAL A 88 -10.72 13.43 0.60
N LEU A 89 -9.83 13.53 1.59
CA LEU A 89 -10.00 12.85 2.87
C LEU A 89 -11.26 13.25 3.68
N PRO A 90 -11.75 14.52 3.67
CA PRO A 90 -13.01 14.85 4.32
C PRO A 90 -14.24 14.14 3.74
N GLN A 91 -14.13 13.60 2.52
CA GLN A 91 -15.22 12.88 1.83
C GLN A 91 -15.20 11.38 2.13
N LYS A 92 -14.18 10.90 2.84
CA LYS A 92 -14.03 9.49 3.25
C LYS A 92 -14.65 9.25 4.62
N ASP A 93 -14.85 7.98 4.93
CA ASP A 93 -15.09 7.58 6.30
C ASP A 93 -13.88 7.98 7.15
N LEU A 94 -14.11 8.67 8.28
CA LEU A 94 -13.03 9.10 9.16
C LEU A 94 -12.22 7.90 9.67
N ASP A 95 -12.84 6.73 9.85
CA ASP A 95 -12.15 5.51 10.25
C ASP A 95 -11.15 5.06 9.16
N GLU A 96 -11.46 5.28 7.87
CA GLU A 96 -10.54 4.98 6.75
C GLU A 96 -9.36 5.95 6.67
N VAL A 97 -9.55 7.20 7.12
CA VAL A 97 -8.47 8.19 7.15
C VAL A 97 -7.35 7.73 8.09
N HIS A 98 -7.69 7.15 9.25
CA HIS A 98 -6.70 6.58 10.16
C HIS A 98 -5.81 5.53 9.45
N GLY A 99 -6.43 4.63 8.69
CA GLY A 99 -5.69 3.64 7.90
C GLY A 99 -4.86 4.24 6.76
N THR A 100 -5.33 5.32 6.15
CA THR A 100 -4.63 5.99 5.05
C THR A 100 -3.32 6.63 5.53
N VAL A 101 -3.30 7.28 6.69
CA VAL A 101 -2.07 7.86 7.25
C VAL A 101 -0.99 6.80 7.42
N LEU A 102 -1.35 5.65 8.00
CA LEU A 102 -0.41 4.54 8.20
C LEU A 102 0.05 3.91 6.88
N HIS A 103 -0.82 3.84 5.88
CA HIS A 103 -0.48 3.33 4.55
C HIS A 103 0.65 4.15 3.91
N GLU A 104 0.48 5.47 3.82
CA GLU A 104 1.50 6.33 3.20
C GLU A 104 2.80 6.38 4.03
N LEU A 105 2.70 6.39 5.36
CA LEU A 105 3.88 6.27 6.23
C LEU A 105 4.62 4.96 5.99
N THR A 106 3.90 3.84 5.86
CA THR A 106 4.53 2.53 5.59
C THR A 106 5.34 2.59 4.31
N HIS A 107 4.79 3.14 3.23
CA HIS A 107 5.54 3.33 1.98
C HIS A 107 6.81 4.13 2.20
N ALA A 108 6.74 5.32 2.79
CA ALA A 108 7.91 6.16 3.02
C ALA A 108 9.03 5.39 3.75
N HIS A 109 8.67 4.61 4.77
CA HIS A 109 9.63 3.82 5.51
C HIS A 109 10.16 2.59 4.75
N ASP A 110 9.33 1.91 3.97
CA ASP A 110 9.74 0.77 3.15
C ASP A 110 10.76 1.20 2.07
N TYR A 111 10.60 2.40 1.49
CA TYR A 111 11.58 2.95 0.54
C TYR A 111 12.95 3.20 1.21
N TYR A 112 12.97 3.72 2.44
CA TYR A 112 14.22 3.85 3.20
C TYR A 112 14.86 2.49 3.48
N ASP A 113 14.07 1.49 3.89
CA ASP A 113 14.57 0.13 4.13
C ASP A 113 15.18 -0.48 2.86
N TYR A 114 14.53 -0.24 1.72
CA TYR A 114 14.99 -0.76 0.43
C TYR A 114 16.26 -0.06 -0.04
N ALA A 115 16.37 1.26 0.13
CA ALA A 115 17.60 2.00 -0.12
C ALA A 115 18.76 1.51 0.77
N ASP A 116 18.52 1.29 2.06
CA ASP A 116 19.51 0.76 2.99
C ASP A 116 19.92 -0.69 2.62
N TYR A 117 18.98 -1.53 2.20
CA TYR A 117 19.24 -2.89 1.72
C TYR A 117 20.14 -2.90 0.48
N LEU A 118 19.88 -2.00 -0.48
CA LEU A 118 20.69 -1.82 -1.67
C LEU A 118 22.03 -1.13 -1.39
N GLN A 119 22.22 -0.57 -0.19
CA GLN A 119 23.40 0.20 0.23
C GLN A 119 23.71 1.37 -0.70
N ILE A 120 22.66 2.05 -1.17
CA ILE A 120 22.76 3.18 -2.10
C ILE A 120 22.63 4.52 -1.35
N SER A 121 23.34 5.54 -1.83
CA SER A 121 23.22 6.92 -1.35
C SER A 121 22.49 7.85 -2.31
N ASP A 122 22.49 7.50 -3.60
CA ASP A 122 21.68 8.15 -4.64
C ASP A 122 20.42 7.32 -4.85
N TYR A 123 19.29 7.83 -4.36
CA TYR A 123 18.02 7.12 -4.38
C TYR A 123 17.38 7.09 -5.77
N ASN A 124 17.88 7.83 -6.76
CA ASN A 124 17.46 7.65 -8.16
C ASN A 124 17.80 6.24 -8.67
N THR A 125 18.87 5.64 -8.15
CA THR A 125 19.29 4.29 -8.55
C THR A 125 18.32 3.20 -8.05
N LEU A 126 17.53 3.48 -7.02
CA LEU A 126 16.52 2.56 -6.47
C LEU A 126 15.52 2.10 -7.53
N PHE A 127 15.04 3.05 -8.34
CA PHE A 127 14.04 2.83 -9.39
C PHE A 127 14.57 2.00 -10.56
N ASN A 128 15.89 1.90 -10.70
CA ASN A 128 16.58 1.09 -11.70
C ASN A 128 17.06 -0.26 -11.13
N SER A 129 16.79 -0.55 -9.85
CA SER A 129 17.18 -1.83 -9.26
C SER A 129 16.45 -2.99 -9.92
N GLN A 130 17.11 -4.14 -10.08
CA GLN A 130 16.55 -5.29 -10.79
C GLN A 130 15.22 -5.76 -10.18
N TYR A 131 15.04 -5.58 -8.87
CA TYR A 131 13.85 -6.01 -8.14
C TYR A 131 12.91 -4.85 -7.77
N TYR A 132 13.02 -3.69 -8.43
CA TYR A 132 12.17 -2.55 -8.11
C TYR A 132 10.67 -2.87 -8.26
N ASN A 133 10.28 -3.59 -9.31
CA ASN A 133 8.87 -3.97 -9.51
C ASN A 133 8.36 -4.91 -8.41
N ALA A 134 9.17 -5.90 -8.05
CA ALA A 134 8.89 -6.80 -6.92
C ALA A 134 8.74 -6.02 -5.60
N PHE A 135 9.65 -5.09 -5.32
CA PHE A 135 9.56 -4.21 -4.15
C PHE A 135 8.31 -3.33 -4.18
N PHE A 136 8.02 -2.68 -5.32
CA PHE A 136 6.86 -1.81 -5.49
C PHE A 136 5.55 -2.54 -5.19
N LEU A 137 5.36 -3.75 -5.73
CA LEU A 137 4.17 -4.54 -5.46
C LEU A 137 4.12 -5.03 -4.01
N TRP A 138 5.25 -5.46 -3.46
CA TRP A 138 5.30 -5.90 -2.06
C TRP A 138 4.96 -4.77 -1.08
N THR A 139 5.47 -3.55 -1.28
CA THR A 139 5.17 -2.43 -0.38
C THR A 139 3.70 -2.04 -0.43
N GLU A 140 3.01 -2.19 -1.58
CA GLU A 140 1.56 -1.97 -1.69
C GLU A 140 0.76 -2.98 -0.86
N PHE A 141 1.14 -4.26 -0.89
CA PHE A 141 0.56 -5.27 0.00
C PHE A 141 0.81 -4.92 1.48
N HIS A 142 2.07 -4.60 1.81
CA HIS A 142 2.51 -4.34 3.17
C HIS A 142 1.80 -3.12 3.78
N ALA A 143 1.82 -1.99 3.07
CA ALA A 143 1.14 -0.76 3.46
C ALA A 143 -0.38 -0.95 3.54
N ARG A 144 -0.98 -1.70 2.59
CA ARG A 144 -2.43 -1.97 2.64
C ARG A 144 -2.81 -2.82 3.84
N ARG A 145 -2.02 -3.84 4.20
CA ARG A 145 -2.25 -4.67 5.38
C ARG A 145 -2.29 -3.83 6.65
N ILE A 146 -1.26 -3.01 6.87
CA ILE A 146 -1.12 -2.15 8.05
C ILE A 146 -2.26 -1.12 8.12
N GLY A 147 -2.48 -0.38 7.03
CA GLY A 147 -3.52 0.63 6.97
C GLY A 147 -4.92 0.05 7.16
N TYR A 148 -5.22 -1.10 6.53
CA TYR A 148 -6.54 -1.73 6.65
C TYR A 148 -6.80 -2.26 8.06
N LYS A 149 -5.77 -2.79 8.74
CA LYS A 149 -5.89 -3.23 10.13
C LYS A 149 -6.32 -2.07 11.02
N ARG A 150 -5.67 -0.93 10.87
CA ARG A 150 -6.00 0.28 11.63
C ARG A 150 -7.40 0.79 11.36
N PHE A 151 -7.82 0.80 10.10
CA PHE A 151 -9.20 1.12 9.73
C PHE A 151 -10.20 0.22 10.47
N ILE A 152 -10.02 -1.10 10.44
CA ILE A 152 -10.94 -2.04 11.11
C ILE A 152 -10.95 -1.86 12.63
N GLU A 153 -9.79 -1.61 13.24
CA GLU A 153 -9.68 -1.30 14.66
C GLU A 153 -10.52 -0.06 15.04
N TYR A 154 -10.46 1.02 14.26
CA TYR A 154 -11.27 2.22 14.51
C TYR A 154 -12.75 1.99 14.22
N LYS A 155 -13.07 1.38 13.08
CA LYS A 155 -14.43 1.09 12.64
C LYS A 155 -15.21 0.31 13.70
N PHE A 156 -14.52 -0.57 14.42
CA PHE A 156 -15.11 -1.45 15.41
C PHE A 156 -14.64 -1.22 16.85
N ARG A 157 -13.97 -0.09 17.14
CA ARG A 157 -13.45 0.21 18.50
C ARG A 157 -14.52 0.20 19.59
N LYS A 158 -15.77 0.54 19.22
CA LYS A 158 -16.92 0.56 20.14
C LYS A 158 -17.68 -0.77 20.23
N GLY A 159 -17.32 -1.78 19.42
CA GLY A 159 -18.06 -3.03 19.38
C GLY A 159 -17.51 -4.09 18.43
N TRP A 160 -16.46 -4.80 18.85
CA TRP A 160 -15.87 -5.92 18.09
C TRP A 160 -16.87 -7.04 17.72
N LYS A 161 -17.94 -7.19 18.51
CA LYS A 161 -19.04 -8.11 18.17
C LYS A 161 -19.70 -7.77 16.82
N GLN A 162 -19.73 -6.49 16.44
CA GLN A 162 -20.26 -6.05 15.14
C GLN A 162 -19.35 -6.47 13.99
N PHE A 163 -18.02 -6.35 14.14
CA PHE A 163 -17.08 -6.88 13.14
C PHE A 163 -17.36 -8.36 12.87
N LYS A 164 -17.45 -9.18 13.92
CA LYS A 164 -17.77 -10.61 13.77
C LYS A 164 -19.11 -10.86 13.09
N LYS A 165 -20.13 -10.03 13.35
CA LYS A 165 -21.45 -10.15 12.74
C LYS A 165 -21.42 -9.82 11.24
N HIS A 166 -20.68 -8.79 10.85
CA HIS A 166 -20.64 -8.26 9.49
C HIS A 166 -19.44 -8.77 8.66
N ARG A 167 -18.67 -9.74 9.18
CA ARG A 167 -17.44 -10.25 8.55
C ARG A 167 -17.60 -10.65 7.08
N TYR A 168 -18.73 -11.24 6.69
CA TYR A 168 -18.97 -11.63 5.30
C TYR A 168 -19.21 -10.43 4.39
N GLU A 169 -19.85 -9.37 4.88
CA GLU A 169 -20.00 -8.11 4.14
C GLU A 169 -18.62 -7.46 3.89
N PHE A 170 -17.70 -7.58 4.86
CA PHE A 170 -16.30 -7.14 4.64
C PHE A 170 -15.61 -7.97 3.59
N LEU A 171 -15.72 -9.30 3.66
CA LEU A 171 -15.12 -10.19 2.67
C LEU A 171 -15.66 -9.92 1.26
N GLU A 172 -16.99 -9.77 1.12
CA GLU A 172 -17.64 -9.35 -0.12
C GLU A 172 -17.13 -7.99 -0.60
N GLY A 173 -16.93 -7.03 0.31
CA GLY A 173 -16.34 -5.73 -0.02
C GLY A 173 -14.89 -5.83 -0.52
N ILE A 174 -14.07 -6.76 0.00
CA ILE A 174 -12.72 -6.99 -0.49
C ILE A 174 -12.78 -7.61 -1.90
N ASN A 175 -13.63 -8.61 -2.10
CA ASN A 175 -13.86 -9.25 -3.39
C ASN A 175 -14.32 -8.22 -4.44
N ALA A 176 -15.37 -7.45 -4.14
CA ALA A 176 -15.92 -6.45 -5.05
C ALA A 176 -14.90 -5.36 -5.44
N ASN A 177 -14.04 -4.94 -4.51
CA ASN A 177 -12.98 -3.98 -4.82
C ASN A 177 -11.92 -4.54 -5.76
N PHE A 178 -11.68 -5.86 -5.73
CA PHE A 178 -10.76 -6.50 -6.67
C PHE A 178 -11.39 -6.67 -8.06
N SER A 179 -12.70 -6.92 -8.14
CA SER A 179 -13.44 -7.04 -9.41
C SER A 179 -13.50 -5.73 -10.19
N ILE A 180 -13.39 -4.58 -9.51
CA ILE A 180 -13.41 -3.25 -10.13
C ILE A 180 -11.96 -2.89 -10.48
N TYR A 181 -11.50 -3.37 -11.64
CA TYR A 181 -10.15 -3.11 -12.13
C TYR A 181 -9.79 -1.62 -12.09
N SER A 182 -8.67 -1.28 -11.45
CA SER A 182 -8.14 0.07 -11.45
C SER A 182 -7.27 0.33 -12.69
N SER A 183 -7.02 1.60 -12.97
CA SER A 183 -6.08 2.01 -14.02
C SER A 183 -4.62 1.69 -13.71
N LYS A 184 -4.31 1.21 -12.49
CA LYS A 184 -2.95 0.83 -12.06
C LYS A 184 -2.60 -0.62 -12.41
N GLY A 185 -3.58 -1.40 -12.88
CA GLY A 185 -3.38 -2.75 -13.39
C GLY A 185 -3.65 -3.86 -12.37
N ARG A 186 -3.82 -5.08 -12.89
CA ARG A 186 -4.30 -6.25 -12.14
C ARG A 186 -3.41 -6.64 -10.96
N LEU A 187 -2.08 -6.64 -11.14
CA LEU A 187 -1.16 -6.98 -10.06
C LEU A 187 -1.23 -5.97 -8.92
N TYR A 188 -1.36 -4.68 -9.24
CA TYR A 188 -1.58 -3.65 -8.22
C TYR A 188 -2.86 -3.94 -7.42
N ASP A 189 -3.98 -4.19 -8.10
CA ASP A 189 -5.27 -4.47 -7.44
C ASP A 189 -5.21 -5.76 -6.61
N LEU A 190 -4.44 -6.76 -7.06
CA LEU A 190 -4.17 -7.97 -6.30
C LEU A 190 -3.45 -7.66 -4.98
N MET A 191 -2.42 -6.79 -4.99
CA MET A 191 -1.73 -6.38 -3.75
C MET A 191 -2.70 -5.69 -2.78
N GLN A 192 -3.59 -4.86 -3.31
CA GLN A 192 -4.63 -4.19 -2.51
C GLN A 192 -5.62 -5.20 -1.91
N ALA A 193 -6.03 -6.22 -2.67
CA ALA A 193 -6.95 -7.25 -2.20
C ALA A 193 -6.27 -8.18 -1.17
N ALA A 194 -5.06 -8.65 -1.48
CA ALA A 194 -4.23 -9.50 -0.63
C ALA A 194 -3.96 -8.85 0.73
N GLY A 195 -3.59 -7.56 0.77
CA GLY A 195 -3.32 -6.86 2.02
C GLY A 195 -4.57 -6.75 2.90
N ARG A 196 -5.74 -6.47 2.32
CA ARG A 196 -7.01 -6.43 3.07
C ARG A 196 -7.43 -7.81 3.54
N TYR A 197 -7.33 -8.82 2.68
CA TYR A 197 -7.73 -10.18 2.97
C TYR A 197 -6.86 -10.81 4.06
N TYR A 198 -5.54 -10.64 3.99
CA TYR A 198 -4.63 -11.10 5.04
C TYR A 198 -5.02 -10.52 6.40
N THR A 199 -5.26 -9.21 6.49
CA THR A 199 -5.75 -8.56 7.71
C THR A 199 -7.12 -9.11 8.14
N PHE A 200 -8.03 -9.35 7.21
CA PHE A 200 -9.32 -9.97 7.50
C PHE A 200 -9.16 -11.34 8.18
N ILE A 201 -8.27 -12.19 7.67
CA ILE A 201 -7.97 -13.51 8.25
C ILE A 201 -7.36 -13.37 9.65
N GLU A 202 -6.39 -12.46 9.84
CA GLU A 202 -5.78 -12.22 11.16
C GLU A 202 -6.83 -11.81 12.21
N LEU A 203 -7.80 -10.97 11.81
CA LEU A 203 -8.83 -10.45 12.72
C LEU A 203 -10.02 -11.41 12.88
N CYS A 204 -10.24 -12.30 11.91
CA CYS A 204 -11.35 -13.24 11.87
C CYS A 204 -10.87 -14.70 11.81
N SER A 205 -10.15 -15.13 12.84
CA SER A 205 -9.56 -16.48 12.95
C SER A 205 -10.54 -17.66 12.86
N SER A 206 -11.86 -17.42 12.90
CA SER A 206 -12.87 -18.46 12.65
C SER A 206 -13.13 -18.72 11.17
N HIS A 207 -12.70 -17.83 10.27
CA HIS A 207 -12.79 -18.03 8.83
C HIS A 207 -11.56 -18.82 8.38
N THR A 208 -11.77 -19.90 7.63
CA THR A 208 -10.66 -20.68 7.07
C THR A 208 -10.11 -19.93 5.87
N GLU A 209 -8.80 -19.70 5.86
CA GLU A 209 -8.11 -19.03 4.77
C GLU A 209 -8.28 -19.82 3.46
N ASN A 210 -8.82 -19.14 2.45
CA ASN A 210 -9.08 -19.64 1.11
C ASN A 210 -9.09 -18.47 0.11
N PHE A 211 -7.97 -17.77 -0.02
CA PHE A 211 -7.87 -16.59 -0.90
C PHE A 211 -8.30 -16.89 -2.34
N LYS A 212 -7.93 -18.06 -2.86
CA LYS A 212 -8.39 -18.55 -4.16
C LYS A 212 -9.91 -18.52 -4.30
N GLY A 213 -10.64 -19.19 -3.41
CA GLY A 213 -12.11 -19.23 -3.48
C GLY A 213 -12.79 -17.92 -3.08
N ASP A 214 -12.21 -17.19 -2.12
CA ASP A 214 -12.85 -16.00 -1.56
C ASP A 214 -12.66 -14.76 -2.46
N ILE A 215 -11.53 -14.64 -3.16
CA ILE A 215 -11.15 -13.44 -3.91
C ILE A 215 -10.95 -13.71 -5.40
N LEU A 216 -10.30 -14.81 -5.78
CA LEU A 216 -9.89 -15.03 -7.18
C LEU A 216 -10.97 -15.72 -8.03
N ASP A 217 -11.64 -16.74 -7.48
CA ASP A 217 -12.64 -17.52 -8.20
C ASP A 217 -13.78 -16.59 -8.72
N GLY A 218 -13.99 -16.61 -10.04
CA GLY A 218 -14.96 -15.76 -10.72
C GLY A 218 -14.48 -14.33 -11.04
N ASN A 219 -13.32 -13.91 -10.54
CA ASN A 219 -12.71 -12.62 -10.82
C ASN A 219 -11.51 -12.69 -11.78
N VAL A 220 -10.86 -13.85 -11.89
CA VAL A 220 -9.70 -14.06 -12.78
C VAL A 220 -9.87 -15.29 -13.66
N GLU A 221 -9.06 -15.34 -14.71
CA GLU A 221 -9.02 -16.45 -15.66
C GLU A 221 -8.58 -17.75 -14.96
N PRO A 222 -9.21 -18.91 -15.27
CA PRO A 222 -8.97 -20.17 -14.56
C PRO A 222 -7.50 -20.63 -14.53
N ASP A 223 -6.75 -20.31 -15.58
CA ASP A 223 -5.33 -20.63 -15.71
C ASP A 223 -4.42 -19.73 -14.87
N LEU A 224 -4.85 -18.51 -14.54
CA LEU A 224 -4.13 -17.61 -13.64
C LEU A 224 -4.44 -17.84 -12.15
N LEU A 225 -5.50 -18.59 -11.82
CA LEU A 225 -5.94 -18.81 -10.44
C LEU A 225 -4.83 -19.34 -9.52
N ASN A 226 -4.08 -20.34 -9.97
CA ASN A 226 -3.06 -20.98 -9.13
C ASN A 226 -1.87 -20.04 -8.89
N ILE A 227 -1.35 -19.40 -9.95
CA ILE A 227 -0.18 -18.53 -9.83
C ILE A 227 -0.48 -17.26 -9.02
N LEU A 228 -1.69 -16.69 -9.15
CA LEU A 228 -2.11 -15.54 -8.33
C LEU A 228 -2.34 -15.93 -6.87
N ASN A 229 -2.79 -17.15 -6.60
CA ASN A 229 -2.86 -17.67 -5.24
C ASN A 229 -1.45 -17.93 -4.65
N GLU A 230 -0.51 -18.42 -5.45
CA GLU A 230 0.89 -18.57 -5.03
C GLU A 230 1.51 -17.21 -4.67
N VAL A 231 1.22 -16.15 -5.43
CA VAL A 231 1.59 -14.77 -5.09
C VAL A 231 1.04 -14.37 -3.72
N TYR A 232 -0.24 -14.65 -3.44
CA TYR A 232 -0.81 -14.36 -2.12
C TYR A 232 -0.13 -15.15 -0.99
N CYS A 233 0.09 -16.46 -1.18
CA CYS A 233 0.80 -17.28 -0.20
C CYS A 233 2.21 -16.75 0.08
N PHE A 234 2.94 -16.34 -0.96
CA PHE A 234 4.25 -15.70 -0.81
C PHE A 234 4.16 -14.44 0.06
N LEU A 235 3.20 -13.55 -0.23
CA LEU A 235 3.02 -12.29 0.50
C LEU A 235 2.66 -12.55 1.98
N ALA A 236 1.80 -13.52 2.25
CA ALA A 236 1.38 -13.90 3.60
C ALA A 236 2.54 -14.42 4.46
N GLU A 237 3.47 -15.17 3.85
CA GLU A 237 4.69 -15.68 4.49
C GLU A 237 5.78 -14.61 4.66
N ASN A 238 5.81 -13.61 3.76
CA ASN A 238 6.86 -12.59 3.65
C ASN A 238 6.34 -11.18 3.98
N ARG A 239 5.56 -11.06 5.05
CA ARG A 239 4.84 -9.82 5.40
C ARG A 239 5.69 -8.70 6.00
N GLU A 240 6.90 -8.99 6.45
CA GLU A 240 7.86 -8.02 6.98
C GLU A 240 9.04 -7.84 6.02
N PHE A 241 9.60 -6.62 5.95
CA PHE A 241 10.64 -6.26 4.98
C PHE A 241 11.81 -7.26 4.94
N LYS A 242 12.32 -7.67 6.10
CA LYS A 242 13.44 -8.63 6.18
C LYS A 242 13.10 -10.00 5.57
N GLN A 243 11.87 -10.47 5.73
CA GLN A 243 11.42 -11.74 5.15
C GLN A 243 11.35 -11.60 3.63
N PHE A 244 10.73 -10.51 3.17
CA PHE A 244 10.63 -10.17 1.76
C PHE A 244 11.99 -10.10 1.05
N VAL A 245 12.94 -9.29 1.53
CA VAL A 245 14.23 -9.12 0.83
C VAL A 245 15.06 -10.39 0.78
N ASN A 246 14.88 -11.31 1.74
CA ASN A 246 15.54 -12.63 1.71
C ASN A 246 14.96 -13.54 0.60
N ASN A 247 13.73 -13.29 0.17
CA ASN A 247 12.99 -14.10 -0.78
C ASN A 247 12.58 -13.31 -2.04
N ILE A 248 13.15 -12.12 -2.25
CA ILE A 248 12.74 -11.19 -3.32
C ILE A 248 12.87 -11.80 -4.72
N VAL A 249 13.90 -12.63 -4.92
CA VAL A 249 14.13 -13.35 -6.19
C VAL A 249 12.95 -14.28 -6.51
N ILE A 250 12.44 -14.99 -5.51
CA ILE A 250 11.30 -15.91 -5.69
C ILE A 250 10.05 -15.10 -6.06
N PHE A 251 9.85 -13.94 -5.44
CA PHE A 251 8.72 -13.07 -5.79
C PHE A 251 8.81 -12.56 -7.22
N ASP A 252 9.98 -12.07 -7.61
CA ASP A 252 10.25 -11.55 -8.95
C ASP A 252 10.02 -12.63 -10.03
N GLU A 253 10.47 -13.86 -9.79
CA GLU A 253 10.21 -15.01 -10.66
C GLU A 253 8.71 -15.34 -10.78
N LEU A 254 7.93 -15.23 -9.70
CA LEU A 254 6.47 -15.41 -9.75
C LEU A 254 5.81 -14.35 -10.63
N LEU A 255 6.23 -13.09 -10.51
CA LEU A 255 5.72 -12.00 -11.33
C LEU A 255 6.05 -12.20 -12.82
N HIS A 256 7.29 -12.58 -13.14
CA HIS A 256 7.69 -12.88 -14.51
C HIS A 256 6.94 -14.06 -15.14
N LYS A 257 6.61 -15.10 -14.35
CA LYS A 257 5.75 -16.20 -14.81
C LYS A 257 4.36 -15.70 -15.20
N ILE A 258 3.77 -14.81 -14.40
CA ILE A 258 2.46 -14.21 -14.71
C ILE A 258 2.53 -13.42 -16.02
N ASP A 259 3.54 -12.57 -16.20
CA ASP A 259 3.71 -11.78 -17.43
C ASP A 259 3.86 -12.67 -18.67
N SER A 260 4.57 -13.79 -18.53
CA SER A 260 4.74 -14.78 -19.61
C SER A 260 3.40 -15.44 -19.96
N MET A 261 2.63 -15.89 -18.96
CA MET A 261 1.31 -16.51 -19.16
C MET A 261 0.32 -15.55 -19.82
N VAL A 262 0.30 -14.27 -19.39
CA VAL A 262 -0.59 -13.26 -19.97
C VAL A 262 -0.20 -12.94 -21.42
N SER A 263 1.10 -12.92 -21.73
CA SER A 263 1.59 -12.66 -23.08
C SER A 263 1.25 -13.80 -24.05
N GLU A 264 1.39 -15.05 -23.62
CA GLU A 264 1.01 -16.24 -24.41
C GLU A 264 -0.49 -16.29 -24.75
N GLN A 265 -1.35 -15.79 -23.86
CA GLN A 265 -2.80 -15.68 -24.12
C GLN A 265 -3.13 -14.66 -25.22
N ILE A 266 -2.37 -13.56 -25.30
CA ILE A 266 -2.58 -12.51 -26.32
C ILE A 266 -2.16 -13.00 -27.70
N GLU A 267 -1.11 -13.82 -27.80
CA GLU A 267 -0.63 -14.37 -29.09
C GLU A 267 -1.53 -15.49 -29.65
N GLN A 268 -2.43 -16.05 -28.84
CA GLN A 268 -3.37 -17.11 -29.24
C GLN A 268 -4.74 -16.60 -29.73
N VAL A 269 -4.94 -15.27 -29.77
CA VAL A 269 -6.17 -14.58 -30.23
C VAL A 269 -5.93 -13.90 -31.58
#